data_AF-A0A9N9XDR5-F1
#
_entry.id   AF-A0A9N9XDR5-F1
#
_cell.length_a   1.000
_cell.length_b   1.000
_cell.length_c   1.000
_cell.angle_alpha   90.00
_cell.angle_beta   90.00
_cell.angle_gamma   90.00
#
_symmetry.space_group_name_H-M   'P 1'
#
loop_
_entity.id
_entity.type
_entity.pdbx_description
1 polymer ?
#
loop_
_entity_poly.entity_id
_entity_poly.type
_entity_poly.pdbx_seq_one_letter_code
_entity_poly.pdbx_strand_id
1 'polypeptide(L)' 'MSGVRAVTKLATTPGPIGKKHIEVAQQWIGSAAAFGAVAGVTLCYVTDWRVIVDYIPYYNGKFKEQ' A
#
# COMPACT_ATOMS: atom_id res chain seq x y z
N MET A 1 -38.10 6.71 -30.36
CA MET A 1 -36.74 7.24 -30.13
C MET A 1 -36.18 7.05 -28.70
N SER A 2 -36.89 6.37 -27.77
CA SER A 2 -36.42 6.20 -26.38
C SER A 2 -35.32 5.13 -26.19
N GLY A 3 -35.24 4.13 -27.08
CA GLY A 3 -34.32 2.99 -26.93
C GLY A 3 -32.84 3.28 -27.19
N VAL A 4 -32.53 4.28 -28.03
CA VAL A 4 -31.13 4.59 -28.40
C VAL A 4 -30.34 5.14 -27.21
N ARG A 5 -30.97 6.01 -26.39
CA ARG A 5 -30.31 6.63 -25.23
C ARG A 5 -29.96 5.63 -24.12
N ALA A 6 -30.76 4.58 -23.95
CA ALA A 6 -30.50 3.54 -22.96
C ALA A 6 -29.25 2.70 -23.33
N VAL A 7 -29.10 2.37 -24.61
CA VAL A 7 -27.96 1.61 -25.13
C VAL A 7 -26.67 2.43 -25.07
N THR A 8 -26.72 3.74 -25.33
CA THR A 8 -25.54 4.62 -25.21
C THR A 8 -25.06 4.77 -23.76
N LYS A 9 -25.99 4.78 -22.78
CA LYS A 9 -25.63 4.91 -21.34
C LYS A 9 -24.94 3.64 -20.80
N LEU A 10 -25.30 2.48 -21.32
CA LEU A 10 -24.72 1.19 -20.92
C LEU A 10 -23.26 1.05 -21.40
N ALA A 11 -22.95 1.54 -22.61
CA ALA A 11 -21.62 1.45 -23.21
C ALA A 11 -20.58 2.46 -22.66
N THR A 12 -21.02 3.50 -21.94
CA THR A 12 -20.15 4.55 -21.36
C THR A 12 -20.06 4.49 -19.84
N THR A 13 -20.65 3.48 -19.19
CA THR A 13 -20.46 3.31 -17.74
C THR A 13 -18.99 2.97 -17.51
N PRO A 14 -18.17 3.87 -16.92
CA PRO A 14 -16.81 3.52 -16.56
C PRO A 14 -16.92 2.33 -15.59
N GLY A 15 -16.00 1.37 -15.67
CA GLY A 15 -15.97 0.27 -14.71
C GLY A 15 -16.03 0.79 -13.26
N PRO A 16 -16.31 -0.06 -12.26
CA PRO A 16 -16.53 0.35 -10.87
C PRO A 16 -15.40 1.20 -10.28
N ILE A 17 -14.22 1.22 -10.91
CA ILE A 17 -13.09 2.09 -10.59
C ILE A 17 -12.99 3.22 -11.65
N GLY A 18 -13.62 4.37 -11.37
CA GLY A 18 -13.46 5.62 -12.13
C GLY A 18 -12.39 6.56 -11.57
N LYS A 19 -12.15 7.68 -12.27
CA LYS A 19 -11.14 8.71 -11.94
C LYS A 19 -11.19 9.20 -10.48
N LYS A 20 -12.40 9.35 -9.92
CA LYS A 20 -12.63 9.74 -8.52
C LYS A 20 -12.00 8.76 -7.52
N HIS A 21 -12.01 7.46 -7.81
CA HIS A 21 -11.43 6.47 -6.90
C HIS A 21 -9.91 6.51 -6.90
N ILE A 22 -9.29 6.83 -8.05
CA ILE A 22 -7.85 7.06 -8.14
C ILE A 22 -7.45 8.32 -7.35
N GLU A 23 -8.21 9.41 -7.50
CA GLU A 23 -7.96 10.66 -6.77
C GLU A 23 -8.08 10.46 -5.25
N VAL A 24 -9.09 9.71 -4.79
CA VAL A 24 -9.21 9.33 -3.38
C VAL A 24 -8.03 8.46 -2.97
N ALA A 25 -7.67 7.43 -3.72
CA ALA A 25 -6.53 6.56 -3.38
C ALA A 25 -5.22 7.35 -3.25
N GLN A 26 -5.02 8.38 -4.09
CA GLN A 26 -3.87 9.27 -4.00
C GLN A 26 -3.79 10.02 -2.67
N GLN A 27 -4.94 10.42 -2.11
CA GLN A 27 -4.98 11.08 -0.79
C GLN A 27 -4.57 10.15 0.36
N TRP A 28 -4.74 8.83 0.20
CA TRP A 28 -4.37 7.84 1.21
C TRP A 28 -2.91 7.36 1.12
N ILE A 29 -2.14 7.79 0.11
CA ILE A 29 -0.75 7.34 -0.06
C ILE A 29 0.09 7.63 1.18
N GLY A 30 -0.05 8.83 1.77
CA GLY A 30 0.75 9.22 2.94
C GLY A 30 0.48 8.35 4.17
N SER A 31 -0.80 8.09 4.47
CA SER A 31 -1.17 7.23 5.60
C SER A 31 -0.84 5.76 5.34
N ALA A 32 -1.04 5.26 4.12
CA ALA A 32 -0.63 3.92 3.73
C ALA A 32 0.89 3.73 3.87
N ALA A 33 1.69 4.72 3.46
CA ALA A 33 3.14 4.70 3.64
C ALA A 33 3.53 4.70 5.11
N ALA A 34 2.90 5.52 5.95
CA ALA A 34 3.16 5.56 7.39
C ALA A 34 2.84 4.23 8.08
N PHE A 35 1.65 3.67 7.85
CA PHE A 35 1.27 2.37 8.40
C PHE A 35 2.13 1.22 7.86
N GLY A 36 2.48 1.26 6.56
CA GLY A 36 3.38 0.30 5.94
C GLY A 36 4.78 0.34 6.56
N ALA A 37 5.31 1.53 6.85
CA ALA A 37 6.60 1.68 7.52
C ALA A 37 6.58 1.11 8.95
N VAL A 38 5.55 1.44 9.74
CA VAL A 38 5.40 0.91 11.11
C VAL A 38 5.26 -0.61 11.09
N ALA A 39 4.44 -1.15 10.19
CA ALA A 39 4.27 -2.59 10.04
C ALA A 39 5.58 -3.27 9.61
N GLY A 40 6.33 -2.67 8.68
CA GLY A 40 7.63 -3.16 8.22
C GLY A 40 8.67 -3.20 9.34
N VAL A 41 8.79 -2.14 10.13
CA VAL A 41 9.69 -2.09 11.30
C VAL A 41 9.28 -3.12 12.35
N THR A 42 7.99 -3.22 12.63
CA THR A 42 7.46 -4.20 13.60
C THR A 42 7.76 -5.63 13.16
N LEU A 43 7.58 -5.94 11.87
CA LEU A 43 7.92 -7.25 11.31
C LEU A 43 9.41 -7.52 11.48
N CYS A 44 10.28 -6.59 11.08
CA CYS A 44 11.74 -6.75 11.23
C CYS A 44 12.14 -7.03 12.68
N TYR A 45 11.48 -6.39 13.65
CA TYR A 45 11.71 -6.61 15.07
C TYR A 45 11.24 -8.00 15.54
N VAL A 46 10.03 -8.40 15.17
CA VAL A 46 9.43 -9.67 15.64
C VAL A 46 10.09 -10.89 15.00
N THR A 47 10.43 -10.82 13.71
CA THR A 47 11.07 -11.94 13.01
C THR A 47 12.59 -11.96 13.16
N ASP A 48 13.16 -10.96 13.86
CA ASP A 48 14.60 -10.82 13.98
C ASP A 48 15.31 -10.85 12.62
N TRP A 49 14.80 -10.01 11.71
CA TRP A 49 15.24 -10.00 10.32
C TRP A 49 16.65 -9.42 10.19
N ARG A 50 17.66 -10.30 10.34
CA ARG A 50 19.09 -9.96 10.33
C ARG A 50 19.50 -9.00 9.21
N VAL A 51 19.01 -9.23 7.99
CA VAL A 51 19.29 -8.37 6.82
C VAL A 51 19.01 -6.89 7.08
N ILE A 52 17.99 -6.54 7.88
CA ILE A 52 17.68 -5.15 8.21
C ILE A 52 18.21 -4.77 9.59
N VAL A 53 18.07 -5.66 10.58
CA VAL A 53 18.40 -5.37 11.98
C VAL A 53 19.91 -5.22 12.20
N ASP A 54 20.75 -5.89 11.42
CA ASP A 54 22.23 -5.79 11.48
C ASP A 54 22.76 -4.43 10.99
N TYR A 55 21.93 -3.58 10.38
CA TYR A 55 22.30 -2.20 10.04
C TYR A 55 21.98 -1.20 11.16
N ILE A 56 21.27 -1.61 12.22
CA ILE A 56 20.89 -0.72 13.31
C ILE A 56 22.02 -0.69 14.35
N PRO A 57 22.70 0.44 14.57
CA PRO A 57 23.92 0.50 15.40
C PRO A 57 23.76 -0.06 16.81
N TYR A 58 22.56 0.06 17.38
CA TYR A 58 22.23 -0.44 18.72
C TYR A 58 22.03 -1.97 18.77
N TYR A 59 21.58 -2.61 17.68
CA TYR A 59 21.27 -4.04 17.63
C TYR A 59 22.42 -4.92 17.10
N ASN A 60 23.52 -4.33 16.60
CA ASN A 60 24.69 -5.04 16.04
C ASN A 60 25.36 -6.06 16.98
N GLY A 61 25.04 -6.06 18.28
CA GLY A 61 25.53 -7.06 19.24
C GLY A 61 24.63 -8.28 19.40
N LYS A 62 23.41 -8.29 18.83
CA LYS A 62 22.41 -9.36 19.00
C LYS A 62 22.75 -10.63 18.23
N PHE A 63 23.25 -10.48 17.00
CA PHE A 63 23.63 -11.61 16.15
C PHE A 63 25.15 -11.66 16.00
N LYS A 64 25.82 -12.08 17.07
CA LYS A 64 27.25 -12.42 16.97
C LYS A 64 27.35 -13.72 16.18
N GLU A 65 28.12 -13.67 15.09
CA GLU A 65 28.60 -14.89 14.45
C GLU A 65 29.54 -15.56 15.46
N GLN A 66 29.26 -16.83 15.75
CA GLN A 66 30.04 -17.65 16.69
C GLN A 66 31.40 -17.93 16.07
#